data_AF-W0I0J0-F1
#
_entry.id   AF-W0I0J0-F1
#
_cell.length_a   1.000
_cell.length_b   1.000
_cell.length_c   1.000
_cell.angle_alpha   90.00
_cell.angle_beta   90.00
_cell.angle_gamma   90.00
#
_symmetry.space_group_name_H-M   'P 1'
#
loop_
_entity.id
_entity.type
_entity.pdbx_description
1 polymer ?
#
loop_
_entity_poly.entity_id
_entity_poly.type
_entity_poly.pdbx_seq_one_letter_code
_entity_poly.pdbx_strand_id
1 'polypeptide(L)'
;MDIISSPPLSIILNSGWALTSSRITRIIQARTLDDASHMGLIDRLYDRFFRQGGKRAAITRLYRQLSQPGAGEPHDLTPTTMVARFMQLRAYANSEYRKVFQLSLRYDPLGQAPWSYLMQIGDYQIYQSPPLDYRLDNHLAEVCTMKVCLSLDDVLAEIREQLTPERYIQSQIESMADAPAVRQKLHAVLDDPAYGRENLLGITNGDDSACIVAHYRHDSLAFANRCATHDEFRGSRLKTALLTTDYPNLRALCLVGYMTKEDTLLKYLARPHLLQLVDYIGDAIHRPEVRRLLARFPVGETTACELFNLTPPDNDASAARQPLGAQ
;
A
#
# COMPACT_ATOMS: atom_id res chain seq x y z
N MET A 1 33.61 55.07 -0.16
CA MET A 1 33.11 54.73 1.18
C MET A 1 32.55 53.33 1.08
N ASP A 2 33.43 52.33 1.04
CA ASP A 2 34.20 51.80 2.18
C ASP A 2 33.23 51.18 3.19
N ILE A 3 33.09 49.85 3.19
CA ILE A 3 33.99 48.84 3.80
C ILE A 3 33.91 48.99 5.33
N ILE A 4 33.54 47.94 6.06
CA ILE A 4 34.40 47.02 6.83
C ILE A 4 33.41 46.06 7.53
N SER A 5 33.59 44.75 7.73
CA SER A 5 34.58 43.76 7.31
C SER A 5 34.11 42.43 7.89
N SER A 6 34.18 41.37 7.10
CA SER A 6 34.10 39.97 7.54
C SER A 6 35.25 39.60 8.49
N PRO A 7 35.24 38.41 9.10
CA PRO A 7 36.39 37.52 9.08
C PRO A 7 36.29 36.52 7.93
N PRO A 8 37.43 35.99 7.46
CA PRO A 8 37.56 35.33 6.17
C PRO A 8 37.17 33.84 6.24
N LEU A 9 36.92 33.27 5.07
CA LEU A 9 36.87 31.82 4.80
C LEU A 9 38.17 31.04 5.14
N SER A 10 39.08 31.63 5.92
CA SER A 10 40.37 31.04 6.30
C SER A 10 40.30 30.06 7.49
N ILE A 11 39.13 29.79 8.08
CA ILE A 11 39.00 28.89 9.25
C ILE A 11 38.55 27.47 8.89
N ILE A 12 38.08 27.20 7.66
CA ILE A 12 37.89 25.81 7.16
C ILE A 12 38.99 25.44 6.15
N LEU A 13 40.16 26.05 6.28
CA LEU A 13 41.37 25.74 5.52
C LEU A 13 42.57 25.67 6.47
N ASN A 14 42.50 24.86 7.52
CA ASN A 14 43.71 24.32 8.16
C ASN A 14 43.47 23.05 9.00
N SER A 15 42.93 22.02 8.36
CA SER A 15 43.44 20.66 8.56
C SER A 15 43.63 20.09 7.16
N GLY A 16 44.83 20.34 6.63
CA GLY A 16 45.14 20.32 5.21
C GLY A 16 44.72 19.05 4.50
N TRP A 17 43.71 19.18 3.65
CA TRP A 17 43.52 18.35 2.47
C TRP A 17 42.85 19.23 1.41
N ALA A 18 43.68 19.86 0.56
CA ALA A 18 43.18 20.57 -0.61
C ALA A 18 42.29 19.63 -1.45
N LEU A 19 41.03 20.00 -1.64
CA LEU A 19 40.14 19.36 -2.58
C LEU A 19 40.51 19.87 -3.98
N THR A 20 41.47 19.21 -4.62
CA THR A 20 41.79 19.46 -6.02
C THR A 20 40.57 19.23 -6.90
N SER A 21 40.45 19.94 -8.02
CA SER A 21 39.37 19.73 -8.99
C SER A 21 39.28 18.26 -9.43
N SER A 22 40.40 17.53 -9.44
CA SER A 22 40.43 16.08 -9.66
C SER A 22 39.74 15.25 -8.57
N ARG A 23 39.71 15.70 -7.31
CA ARG A 23 38.97 15.06 -6.20
C ARG A 23 37.48 15.40 -6.23
N ILE A 24 37.12 16.63 -6.62
CA ILE A 24 35.71 17.00 -6.84
C ILE A 24 35.16 16.24 -8.05
N THR A 25 35.93 16.14 -9.13
CA THR A 25 35.61 15.30 -10.29
C THR A 25 35.56 13.81 -9.90
N ARG A 26 36.42 13.33 -8.99
CA ARG A 26 36.35 11.94 -8.47
C ARG A 26 35.17 11.71 -7.50
N ILE A 27 34.71 12.72 -6.75
CA ILE A 27 33.49 12.64 -5.91
C ILE A 27 32.22 12.71 -6.76
N ILE A 28 32.26 13.45 -7.87
CA ILE A 28 31.18 13.54 -8.87
C ILE A 28 31.17 12.29 -9.78
N GLN A 29 32.34 11.72 -10.10
CA GLN A 29 32.49 10.50 -10.90
C GLN A 29 32.34 9.21 -10.08
N ALA A 30 32.57 9.22 -8.75
CA ALA A 30 32.34 8.04 -7.89
C ALA A 30 30.85 7.69 -7.68
N ARG A 31 29.94 8.38 -8.37
CA ARG A 31 28.50 8.09 -8.42
C ARG A 31 28.05 7.45 -9.73
N THR A 32 28.97 7.03 -10.59
CA THR A 32 28.63 6.18 -11.73
C THR A 32 28.84 4.72 -11.38
N LEU A 33 27.81 3.94 -11.68
CA LEU A 33 27.65 2.49 -11.71
C LEU A 33 28.91 1.58 -11.75
N ASP A 34 30.01 2.04 -12.36
CA ASP A 34 31.30 1.36 -12.41
C ASP A 34 31.93 1.15 -11.02
N ASP A 35 31.82 2.12 -10.10
CA ASP A 35 32.35 1.96 -8.73
C ASP A 35 31.51 1.00 -7.87
N ALA A 36 30.22 0.83 -8.19
CA ALA A 36 29.35 -0.16 -7.54
C ALA A 36 29.54 -1.58 -8.10
N SER A 37 30.15 -1.70 -9.29
CA SER A 37 30.40 -2.97 -9.98
C SER A 37 31.62 -3.73 -9.42
N HIS A 38 32.53 -3.04 -8.72
CA HIS A 38 33.68 -3.63 -8.04
C HIS A 38 33.35 -4.07 -6.60
N MET A 39 32.61 -5.18 -6.50
CA MET A 39 32.60 -6.13 -5.38
C MET A 39 32.35 -5.53 -3.97
N GLY A 40 31.09 -5.41 -3.57
CA GLY A 40 30.76 -5.36 -2.13
C GLY A 40 29.41 -4.76 -1.77
N LEU A 41 28.80 -3.95 -2.63
CA LEU A 41 27.49 -3.37 -2.32
C LEU A 41 26.44 -4.46 -2.19
N ILE A 42 26.36 -5.38 -3.16
CA ILE A 42 25.36 -6.44 -3.11
C ILE A 42 25.56 -7.38 -1.92
N ASP A 43 26.81 -7.67 -1.55
CA ASP A 43 27.12 -8.50 -0.38
C ASP A 43 26.72 -7.78 0.92
N ARG A 44 26.95 -6.47 1.03
CA ARG A 44 26.43 -5.65 2.15
C ARG A 44 24.90 -5.63 2.16
N LEU A 45 24.25 -5.59 1.00
CA LEU A 45 22.78 -5.68 0.92
C LEU A 45 22.30 -7.07 1.37
N TYR A 46 23.01 -8.15 1.03
CA TYR A 46 22.71 -9.50 1.54
C TYR A 46 22.81 -9.58 3.05
N ASP A 47 23.95 -9.17 3.60
CA ASP A 47 24.23 -9.26 5.03
C ASP A 47 23.22 -8.44 5.85
N ARG A 48 22.73 -7.33 5.27
CA ARG A 48 21.88 -6.39 5.98
C ARG A 48 20.38 -6.57 5.75
N PHE A 49 19.94 -6.91 4.53
CA PHE A 49 18.54 -6.76 4.13
C PHE A 49 17.84 -8.05 3.70
N PHE A 50 18.58 -9.10 3.32
CA PHE A 50 18.02 -10.32 2.73
C PHE A 50 18.17 -11.54 3.65
N ARG A 51 17.27 -12.52 3.52
CA ARG A 51 17.33 -13.80 4.28
C ARG A 51 18.50 -14.67 3.84
N GLN A 52 19.06 -15.47 4.76
CA GLN A 52 20.07 -16.49 4.44
C GLN A 52 19.44 -17.68 3.68
N GLY A 53 20.08 -18.11 2.58
CA GLY A 53 19.79 -19.37 1.87
C GLY A 53 18.99 -19.28 0.56
N GLY A 54 19.37 -20.11 -0.43
CA GLY A 54 18.63 -20.49 -1.64
C GLY A 54 18.42 -19.44 -2.75
N LYS A 55 18.26 -18.16 -2.41
CA LYS A 55 17.77 -17.12 -3.35
C LYS A 55 18.83 -16.10 -3.79
N ARG A 56 20.09 -16.30 -3.38
CA ARG A 56 21.22 -15.41 -3.71
C ARG A 56 21.45 -15.27 -5.22
N ALA A 57 21.25 -16.32 -6.01
CA ALA A 57 21.38 -16.21 -7.46
C ALA A 57 20.29 -15.28 -8.05
N ALA A 58 19.03 -15.44 -7.62
CA ALA A 58 17.89 -14.67 -8.10
C ALA A 58 17.96 -13.18 -7.71
N ILE A 59 18.27 -12.89 -6.44
CA ILE A 59 18.45 -11.53 -5.94
C ILE A 59 19.63 -10.85 -6.67
N THR A 60 20.74 -11.57 -6.89
CA THR A 60 21.90 -11.05 -7.63
C THR A 60 21.55 -10.74 -9.08
N ARG A 61 20.79 -11.62 -9.73
CA ARG A 61 20.29 -11.42 -11.08
C ARG A 61 19.39 -10.18 -11.18
N LEU A 62 18.41 -10.05 -10.29
CA LEU A 62 17.50 -8.90 -10.26
C LEU A 62 18.22 -7.59 -9.99
N TYR A 63 19.15 -7.58 -9.02
CA TYR A 63 19.97 -6.41 -8.74
C TYR A 63 20.75 -5.99 -9.98
N ARG A 64 21.43 -6.92 -10.67
CA ARG A 64 22.17 -6.60 -11.91
C ARG A 64 21.28 -6.07 -13.01
N GLN A 65 20.09 -6.65 -13.21
CA GLN A 65 19.12 -6.18 -14.20
C GLN A 65 18.63 -4.75 -13.93
N LEU A 66 18.62 -4.33 -12.66
CA LEU A 66 18.23 -2.98 -12.25
C LEU A 66 19.40 -2.00 -12.34
N SER A 67 20.57 -2.38 -11.82
CA SER A 67 21.74 -1.51 -11.80
C SER A 67 22.32 -1.32 -13.20
N GLN A 68 22.45 -2.39 -13.98
CA GLN A 68 23.04 -2.41 -15.33
C GLN A 68 21.98 -2.84 -16.38
N PRO A 69 20.96 -2.00 -16.62
CA PRO A 69 19.92 -2.32 -17.60
C PRO A 69 20.54 -2.50 -19.00
N GLY A 70 20.22 -3.61 -19.65
CA GLY A 70 20.76 -3.99 -20.97
C GLY A 70 22.00 -4.90 -20.93
N ALA A 71 22.64 -5.07 -19.76
CA ALA A 71 23.70 -6.07 -19.58
C ALA A 71 23.11 -7.47 -19.29
N GLY A 72 22.52 -8.10 -20.30
CA GLY A 72 21.95 -9.46 -20.26
C GLY A 72 20.43 -9.54 -20.46
N GLU A 73 19.86 -10.75 -20.39
CA GLU A 73 18.41 -10.97 -20.52
C GLU A 73 17.63 -10.74 -19.20
N PRO A 74 16.38 -10.21 -19.27
CA PRO A 74 15.59 -9.83 -20.45
C PRO A 74 15.85 -8.41 -20.96
N HIS A 75 15.60 -8.19 -22.25
CA HIS A 75 15.82 -6.91 -22.95
C HIS A 75 14.69 -5.89 -22.75
N ASP A 76 13.57 -6.28 -22.16
CA ASP A 76 12.50 -5.34 -21.84
C ASP A 76 12.95 -4.39 -20.72
N LEU A 77 13.04 -3.11 -21.05
CA LEU A 77 13.45 -2.00 -20.19
C LEU A 77 12.31 -0.97 -20.02
N THR A 78 11.06 -1.36 -20.32
CA THR A 78 9.91 -0.48 -20.06
C THR A 78 9.87 -0.06 -18.58
N PRO A 79 9.41 1.17 -18.28
CA PRO A 79 9.32 1.65 -16.90
C PRO A 79 8.59 0.70 -15.96
N THR A 80 7.46 0.14 -16.41
CA THR A 80 6.66 -0.83 -15.66
C THR A 80 7.45 -2.10 -15.35
N THR A 81 8.23 -2.63 -16.29
CA THR A 81 9.09 -3.80 -16.08
C THR A 81 10.23 -3.52 -15.12
N MET A 82 10.87 -2.35 -15.22
CA MET A 82 11.93 -1.95 -14.28
C MET A 82 11.38 -1.82 -12.86
N VAL A 83 10.20 -1.20 -12.69
CA VAL A 83 9.55 -1.09 -11.38
C VAL A 83 9.11 -2.45 -10.85
N ALA A 84 8.58 -3.33 -11.70
CA ALA A 84 8.20 -4.69 -11.32
C ALA A 84 9.40 -5.48 -10.78
N ARG A 85 10.56 -5.40 -11.45
CA ARG A 85 11.81 -6.03 -10.98
C ARG A 85 12.25 -5.48 -9.63
N PHE A 86 12.13 -4.17 -9.41
CA PHE A 86 12.45 -3.55 -8.13
C PHE A 86 11.49 -4.00 -7.01
N MET A 87 10.19 -4.10 -7.30
CA MET A 87 9.21 -4.65 -6.35
C MET A 87 9.49 -6.11 -6.04
N GLN A 88 9.89 -6.91 -7.03
CA GLN A 88 10.29 -8.30 -6.83
C GLN A 88 11.55 -8.40 -5.97
N LEU A 89 12.53 -7.52 -6.17
CA LEU A 89 13.71 -7.43 -5.32
C LEU A 89 13.32 -7.10 -3.87
N ARG A 90 12.45 -6.11 -3.66
CA ARG A 90 11.89 -5.76 -2.34
C ARG A 90 11.17 -6.93 -1.68
N ALA A 91 10.47 -7.78 -2.43
CA ALA A 91 9.75 -8.93 -1.89
C ALA A 91 10.69 -9.97 -1.24
N TYR A 92 11.96 -10.03 -1.64
CA TYR A 92 12.98 -10.89 -1.01
C TYR A 92 13.55 -10.32 0.29
N ALA A 93 13.37 -9.02 0.56
CA ALA A 93 13.86 -8.40 1.78
C ALA A 93 13.15 -8.93 3.02
N ASN A 94 13.84 -8.92 4.16
CA ASN A 94 13.17 -9.13 5.45
C ASN A 94 12.06 -8.11 5.63
N SER A 95 10.97 -8.50 6.27
CA SER A 95 9.81 -7.63 6.50
C SER A 95 10.20 -6.31 7.16
N GLU A 96 11.13 -6.36 8.11
CA GLU A 96 11.67 -5.18 8.81
C GLU A 96 12.35 -4.17 7.89
N TYR A 97 12.93 -4.63 6.77
CA TYR A 97 13.70 -3.78 5.86
C TYR A 97 12.97 -3.42 4.57
N ARG A 98 11.70 -3.82 4.40
CA ARG A 98 10.95 -3.52 3.16
C ARG A 98 10.82 -2.02 2.88
N LYS A 99 10.65 -1.19 3.93
CA LYS A 99 10.54 0.27 3.80
C LYS A 99 11.84 0.97 3.38
N VAL A 100 12.97 0.25 3.47
CA VAL A 100 14.28 0.74 3.02
C VAL A 100 14.32 0.81 1.48
N PHE A 101 13.47 0.03 0.80
CA PHE A 101 13.33 0.05 -0.65
C PHE A 101 12.36 1.16 -1.06
N GLN A 102 12.89 2.23 -1.65
CA GLN A 102 12.12 3.41 -1.98
C GLN A 102 12.03 3.62 -3.49
N LEU A 103 10.80 3.87 -3.96
CA LEU A 103 10.51 4.36 -5.30
C LEU A 103 10.03 5.81 -5.20
N SER A 104 10.83 6.73 -5.71
CA SER A 104 10.57 8.18 -5.65
C SER A 104 10.30 8.72 -7.04
N LEU A 105 9.25 9.53 -7.19
CA LEU A 105 9.02 10.31 -8.40
C LEU A 105 9.80 11.63 -8.26
N ARG A 106 10.48 12.02 -9.32
CA ARG A 106 11.21 13.27 -9.42
C ARG A 106 10.58 14.16 -10.47
N TYR A 107 10.31 15.39 -10.08
CA TYR A 107 9.80 16.45 -10.93
C TYR A 107 10.39 17.77 -10.45
N ASP A 108 10.89 18.58 -11.38
CA ASP A 108 11.34 19.94 -11.09
C ASP A 108 10.42 20.94 -11.80
N PRO A 109 9.47 21.55 -11.07
CA PRO A 109 8.55 22.54 -11.63
C PRO A 109 9.25 23.80 -12.12
N LEU A 110 10.39 24.17 -11.53
CA LEU A 110 11.13 25.39 -11.87
C LEU A 110 12.03 25.18 -13.10
N GLY A 111 12.58 23.97 -13.25
CA GLY A 111 13.40 23.58 -14.39
C GLY A 111 12.62 23.09 -15.62
N GLN A 112 11.28 23.03 -15.55
CA GLN A 112 10.43 22.30 -16.51
C GLN A 112 10.91 20.86 -16.77
N ALA A 113 11.56 20.25 -15.78
CA ALA A 113 12.17 18.95 -15.99
C ALA A 113 11.05 17.90 -16.14
N PRO A 114 11.14 17.04 -17.16
CA PRO A 114 10.21 15.93 -17.32
C PRO A 114 10.24 15.02 -16.09
N TRP A 115 9.11 14.36 -15.81
CA TRP A 115 9.03 13.39 -14.73
C TRP A 115 10.08 12.29 -14.90
N SER A 116 10.65 11.82 -13.81
CA SER A 116 11.49 10.62 -13.77
C SER A 116 11.25 9.87 -12.48
N TYR A 117 11.77 8.65 -12.36
CA TYR A 117 11.72 7.90 -11.10
C TYR A 117 13.10 7.43 -10.67
N LEU A 118 13.26 7.30 -9.37
CA LEU A 118 14.48 6.87 -8.71
C LEU A 118 14.17 5.69 -7.79
N MET A 119 14.98 4.64 -7.90
CA MET A 119 14.95 3.46 -7.05
C MET A 119 16.14 3.48 -6.10
N GLN A 120 15.86 3.35 -4.80
CA GLN A 120 16.87 3.38 -3.76
C GLN A 120 16.69 2.22 -2.78
N ILE A 121 17.80 1.77 -2.21
CA ILE A 121 17.81 0.87 -1.05
C ILE A 121 18.62 1.56 0.03
N GLY A 122 17.94 2.19 0.98
CA GLY A 122 18.56 3.08 1.96
C GLY A 122 19.23 4.24 1.23
N ASP A 123 20.51 4.47 1.50
CA ASP A 123 21.28 5.55 0.88
C ASP A 123 21.81 5.21 -0.52
N TYR A 124 21.59 3.98 -0.99
CA TYR A 124 22.12 3.52 -2.28
C TYR A 124 21.13 3.77 -3.41
N GLN A 125 21.51 4.61 -4.36
CA GLN A 125 20.82 4.74 -5.64
C GLN A 125 21.10 3.50 -6.50
N ILE A 126 20.05 2.75 -6.81
CA ILE A 126 20.14 1.53 -7.62
C ILE A 126 19.94 1.86 -9.09
N TYR A 127 18.92 2.68 -9.39
CA TYR A 127 18.54 3.02 -10.74
C TYR A 127 17.85 4.38 -10.77
N GLN A 128 18.16 5.18 -11.78
CA GLN A 128 17.42 6.40 -12.10
C GLN A 128 16.95 6.30 -13.54
N SER A 129 15.66 6.55 -13.76
CA SER A 129 15.08 6.49 -15.08
C SER A 129 15.54 7.67 -15.95
N PRO A 130 15.58 7.50 -17.28
CA PRO A 130 15.48 8.65 -18.16
C PRO A 130 14.16 9.40 -17.91
N PRO A 131 14.07 10.66 -18.39
CA PRO A 131 12.80 11.36 -18.53
C PRO A 131 11.65 10.50 -19.07
N LEU A 132 10.51 10.54 -18.38
CA LEU A 132 9.25 9.99 -18.84
C LEU A 132 8.53 11.04 -19.68
N ASP A 133 8.16 10.67 -20.90
CA ASP A 133 7.32 11.50 -21.75
C ASP A 133 5.85 11.34 -21.34
N TYR A 134 5.31 12.33 -20.64
CA TYR A 134 3.92 12.33 -20.17
C TYR A 134 2.90 12.55 -21.30
N ARG A 135 3.33 12.99 -22.49
CA ARG A 135 2.42 13.34 -23.61
C ARG A 135 2.11 12.16 -24.50
N LEU A 136 2.98 11.16 -24.53
CA LEU A 136 2.90 10.05 -25.47
C LEU A 136 2.80 8.69 -24.77
N ASP A 137 3.04 8.61 -23.46
CA ASP A 137 3.30 7.32 -22.82
C ASP A 137 2.45 7.05 -21.56
N ASN A 138 1.78 5.90 -21.55
CA ASN A 138 0.99 5.43 -20.40
C ASN A 138 1.88 5.06 -19.21
N HIS A 139 3.18 4.94 -19.43
CA HIS A 139 4.15 4.50 -18.44
C HIS A 139 4.24 5.39 -17.19
N LEU A 140 4.02 6.70 -17.29
CA LEU A 140 3.97 7.55 -16.09
C LEU A 140 2.82 7.10 -15.16
N ALA A 141 1.64 6.85 -15.73
CA ALA A 141 0.48 6.45 -14.95
C ALA A 141 0.67 5.08 -14.30
N GLU A 142 1.30 4.14 -15.01
CA GLU A 142 1.65 2.82 -14.49
C GLU A 142 2.68 2.90 -13.35
N VAL A 143 3.76 3.69 -13.51
CA VAL A 143 4.77 3.89 -12.47
C VAL A 143 4.17 4.56 -11.22
N CYS A 144 3.35 5.59 -11.40
CA CYS A 144 2.63 6.22 -10.29
C CYS A 144 1.72 5.22 -9.56
N THR A 145 1.03 4.37 -10.30
CA THR A 145 0.17 3.31 -9.74
C THR A 145 1.00 2.33 -8.90
N MET A 146 2.11 1.83 -9.44
CA MET A 146 3.00 0.90 -8.72
C MET A 146 3.64 1.53 -7.47
N LYS A 147 3.98 2.82 -7.53
CA LYS A 147 4.46 3.59 -6.37
C LYS A 147 3.40 3.68 -5.28
N VAL A 148 2.15 3.98 -5.64
CA VAL A 148 1.04 4.07 -4.68
C VAL A 148 0.75 2.71 -4.06
N CYS A 149 0.77 1.63 -4.86
CA CYS A 149 0.65 0.26 -4.36
C CYS A 149 1.77 -0.11 -3.37
N LEU A 150 3.03 0.28 -3.66
CA LEU A 150 4.15 0.11 -2.72
C LEU A 150 3.89 0.82 -1.39
N SER A 151 3.43 2.07 -1.44
CA SER A 151 3.14 2.86 -0.24
C SER A 151 1.99 2.25 0.57
N LEU A 152 0.96 1.75 -0.10
CA LEU A 152 -0.16 1.06 0.55
C LEU A 152 0.32 -0.25 1.21
N ASP A 153 1.19 -1.02 0.54
CA ASP A 153 1.79 -2.23 1.11
C ASP A 153 2.56 -1.92 2.41
N ASP A 154 3.32 -0.82 2.43
CA ASP A 154 4.08 -0.40 3.61
C ASP A 154 3.14 -0.08 4.79
N VAL A 155 2.06 0.67 4.55
CA VAL A 155 1.06 0.99 5.58
C VAL A 155 0.35 -0.27 6.08
N LEU A 156 -0.06 -1.17 5.18
CA LEU A 156 -0.70 -2.43 5.55
C LEU A 156 0.24 -3.32 6.37
N ALA A 157 1.53 -3.33 6.04
CA ALA A 157 2.54 -4.07 6.79
C ALA A 157 2.75 -3.50 8.21
N GLU A 158 2.71 -2.17 8.37
CA GLU A 158 2.85 -1.49 9.67
C GLU A 158 1.75 -1.87 10.65
N ILE A 159 0.52 -1.98 10.16
CA ILE A 159 -0.64 -2.26 11.00
C ILE A 159 -1.06 -3.72 10.95
N ARG A 160 -0.26 -4.61 10.35
CA ARG A 160 -0.65 -6.00 10.08
C ARG A 160 -1.13 -6.73 11.34
N GLU A 161 -0.47 -6.51 12.46
CA GLU A 161 -0.85 -7.10 13.76
C GLU A 161 -2.19 -6.57 14.30
N GLN A 162 -2.65 -5.45 13.76
CA GLN A 162 -3.94 -4.84 14.08
C GLN A 162 -5.07 -5.31 13.15
N LEU A 163 -4.74 -5.84 11.97
CA LEU A 163 -5.67 -6.41 11.01
C LEU A 163 -6.03 -7.85 11.44
N THR A 164 -6.75 -7.95 12.56
CA THR A 164 -7.20 -9.22 13.14
C THR A 164 -8.73 -9.30 13.10
N PRO A 165 -9.30 -10.52 12.97
CA PRO A 165 -10.74 -10.72 13.04
C PRO A 165 -11.35 -10.14 14.33
N GLU A 166 -10.66 -10.28 15.46
CA GLU A 166 -11.13 -9.81 16.77
C GLU A 166 -11.23 -8.29 16.84
N ARG A 167 -10.21 -7.56 16.33
CA ARG A 167 -10.27 -6.09 16.27
C ARG A 167 -11.33 -5.61 15.30
N TYR A 168 -11.55 -6.32 14.19
CA TYR A 168 -12.62 -6.02 13.27
C TYR A 168 -13.99 -6.18 13.92
N ILE A 169 -14.26 -7.33 14.57
CA ILE A 169 -15.51 -7.58 15.30
C ILE A 169 -15.73 -6.49 16.37
N GLN A 170 -14.69 -6.12 17.11
CA GLN A 170 -14.77 -5.05 18.11
C GLN A 170 -15.23 -3.72 17.47
N SER A 171 -14.62 -3.32 16.35
CA SER A 171 -15.01 -2.11 15.61
C SER A 171 -16.45 -2.19 15.09
N GLN A 172 -16.92 -3.38 14.69
CA GLN A 172 -18.30 -3.56 14.27
C GLN A 172 -19.26 -3.40 15.44
N ILE A 173 -19.00 -4.02 16.59
CA ILE A 173 -19.85 -3.88 17.79
C ILE A 173 -19.94 -2.42 18.25
N GLU A 174 -18.81 -1.70 18.21
CA GLU A 174 -18.78 -0.26 18.54
C GLU A 174 -19.63 0.59 17.59
N SER A 175 -19.75 0.16 16.32
CA SER A 175 -20.60 0.80 15.32
C SER A 175 -22.07 0.41 15.48
N MET A 176 -22.34 -0.86 15.77
CA MET A 176 -23.68 -1.45 15.91
C MET A 176 -24.44 -0.92 17.13
N ALA A 177 -23.73 -0.48 18.18
CA ALA A 177 -24.36 -0.07 19.44
C ALA A 177 -23.72 1.19 20.02
N ASP A 178 -24.55 2.17 20.39
CA ASP A 178 -24.08 3.41 21.02
C ASP A 178 -23.96 3.30 22.54
N ALA A 179 -24.87 2.54 23.16
CA ALA A 179 -24.90 2.36 24.60
C ALA A 179 -23.89 1.28 25.08
N PRO A 180 -23.06 1.56 26.11
CA PRO A 180 -22.10 0.58 26.64
C PRO A 180 -22.73 -0.74 27.10
N ALA A 181 -23.92 -0.68 27.72
CA ALA A 181 -24.64 -1.88 28.17
C ALA A 181 -25.02 -2.80 27.01
N VAL A 182 -25.41 -2.23 25.86
CA VAL A 182 -25.73 -3.01 24.65
C VAL A 182 -24.47 -3.65 24.08
N ARG A 183 -23.35 -2.91 24.03
CA ARG A 183 -22.06 -3.48 23.60
C ARG A 183 -21.63 -4.65 24.48
N GLN A 184 -21.77 -4.54 25.79
CA GLN A 184 -21.48 -5.63 26.73
C GLN A 184 -22.38 -6.85 26.48
N LYS A 185 -23.68 -6.63 26.24
CA LYS A 185 -24.61 -7.71 25.87
C LYS A 185 -24.18 -8.40 24.58
N LEU A 186 -23.86 -7.62 23.53
CA LEU A 186 -23.40 -8.16 22.25
C LEU A 186 -22.14 -9.02 22.42
N HIS A 187 -21.16 -8.54 23.18
CA HIS A 187 -19.95 -9.31 23.51
C HIS A 187 -20.26 -10.64 24.21
N ALA A 188 -21.19 -10.63 25.18
CA ALA A 188 -21.55 -11.82 25.94
C ALA A 188 -22.24 -12.90 25.09
N VAL A 189 -22.93 -12.49 24.02
CA VAL A 189 -23.75 -13.40 23.18
C VAL A 189 -23.19 -13.60 21.77
N LEU A 190 -21.96 -13.14 21.51
CA LEU A 190 -21.31 -13.18 20.19
C LEU A 190 -21.35 -14.57 19.55
N ASP A 191 -21.07 -15.59 20.35
CA ASP A 191 -20.93 -16.98 19.91
C ASP A 191 -22.21 -17.80 20.12
N ASP A 192 -23.25 -17.22 20.70
CA ASP A 192 -24.51 -17.91 21.02
C ASP A 192 -25.36 -18.13 19.75
N PRO A 193 -25.61 -19.40 19.36
CA PRO A 193 -26.44 -19.72 18.19
C PRO A 193 -27.89 -19.24 18.31
N ALA A 194 -28.38 -18.94 19.51
CA ALA A 194 -29.70 -18.37 19.71
C ALA A 194 -29.87 -17.04 18.96
N TYR A 195 -28.78 -16.30 18.75
CA TYR A 195 -28.73 -15.05 17.98
C TYR A 195 -28.30 -15.27 16.51
N GLY A 196 -28.48 -16.47 15.96
CA GLY A 196 -28.31 -16.77 14.53
C GLY A 196 -29.50 -16.34 13.66
N ARG A 197 -29.29 -16.28 12.33
CA ARG A 197 -30.29 -15.83 11.34
C ARG A 197 -31.60 -16.61 11.41
N GLU A 198 -31.52 -17.92 11.66
CA GLU A 198 -32.68 -18.83 11.77
C GLU A 198 -33.64 -18.48 12.93
N ASN A 199 -33.12 -17.79 13.95
CA ASN A 199 -33.84 -17.39 15.15
C ASN A 199 -34.34 -15.94 15.07
N LEU A 200 -33.93 -15.17 14.05
CA LEU A 200 -34.41 -13.81 13.81
C LEU A 200 -35.84 -13.81 13.27
N LEU A 201 -36.77 -13.28 14.06
CA LEU A 201 -38.19 -13.15 13.74
C LEU A 201 -38.50 -11.90 12.91
N GLY A 202 -37.74 -10.83 13.11
CA GLY A 202 -37.93 -9.58 12.38
C GLY A 202 -37.16 -8.41 12.96
N ILE A 203 -37.26 -7.26 12.29
CA ILE A 203 -36.64 -6.01 12.71
C ILE A 203 -37.70 -4.92 12.75
N THR A 204 -37.86 -4.26 13.89
CA THR A 204 -38.72 -3.08 14.04
C THR A 204 -37.88 -1.83 14.26
N ASN A 205 -38.47 -0.66 14.07
CA ASN A 205 -37.87 0.56 14.60
C ASN A 205 -38.09 0.57 16.12
N GLY A 206 -37.14 1.12 16.87
CA GLY A 206 -37.37 1.41 18.28
C GLY A 206 -38.22 2.67 18.46
N ASP A 207 -38.51 2.98 19.71
CA ASP A 207 -39.37 4.12 20.09
C ASP A 207 -38.80 5.46 19.58
N ASP A 208 -37.47 5.55 19.59
CA ASP A 208 -36.72 6.67 19.03
C ASP A 208 -36.10 6.23 17.69
N SER A 209 -36.23 7.06 16.65
CA SER A 209 -35.70 6.78 15.29
C SER A 209 -34.18 6.52 15.25
N ALA A 210 -33.49 6.77 16.36
CA ALA A 210 -32.08 6.50 16.60
C ALA A 210 -31.73 5.01 16.74
N CYS A 211 -32.70 4.09 16.89
CA CYS A 211 -32.43 2.67 17.01
C CYS A 211 -33.38 1.77 16.19
N ILE A 212 -32.86 0.60 15.81
CA ILE A 212 -33.63 -0.54 15.30
C ILE A 212 -33.55 -1.68 16.32
N VAL A 213 -34.60 -2.47 16.41
CA VAL A 213 -34.67 -3.62 17.32
C VAL A 213 -34.79 -4.90 16.50
N ALA A 214 -33.80 -5.77 16.61
CA ALA A 214 -33.86 -7.12 16.07
C ALA A 214 -34.49 -8.05 17.10
N HIS A 215 -35.59 -8.70 16.73
CA HIS A 215 -36.32 -9.64 17.58
C HIS A 215 -35.91 -11.06 17.23
N TYR A 216 -35.27 -11.75 18.17
CA TYR A 216 -34.99 -13.16 18.09
C TYR A 216 -36.05 -13.93 18.87
N ARG A 217 -36.18 -15.25 18.64
CA ARG A 217 -37.18 -16.10 19.31
C ARG A 217 -37.18 -16.01 20.84
N HIS A 218 -36.03 -15.69 21.44
CA HIS A 218 -35.78 -15.77 22.86
C HIS A 218 -35.51 -14.40 23.51
N ASP A 219 -35.20 -13.36 22.73
CA ASP A 219 -34.75 -12.05 23.21
C ASP A 219 -34.73 -11.01 22.07
N SER A 220 -34.52 -9.75 22.41
CA SER A 220 -34.34 -8.66 21.44
C SER A 220 -33.04 -7.89 21.67
N LEU A 221 -32.45 -7.40 20.57
CA LEU A 221 -31.25 -6.57 20.56
C LEU A 221 -31.53 -5.23 19.89
N ALA A 222 -31.25 -4.15 20.61
CA ALA A 222 -31.32 -2.79 20.07
C ALA A 222 -29.99 -2.43 19.42
N PHE A 223 -30.04 -1.93 18.19
CA PHE A 223 -28.89 -1.48 17.42
C PHE A 223 -29.02 -0.02 17.00
N ALA A 224 -27.89 0.65 16.81
CA ALA A 224 -27.83 2.02 16.33
C ALA A 224 -28.38 2.13 14.91
N ASN A 225 -29.23 3.12 14.69
CA ASN A 225 -29.86 3.42 13.39
C ASN A 225 -29.42 4.78 12.80
N ARG A 226 -28.24 5.26 13.22
CA ARG A 226 -27.67 6.51 12.70
C ARG A 226 -27.15 6.29 11.27
N CYS A 227 -27.17 7.35 10.45
CA CYS A 227 -26.57 7.32 9.12
C CYS A 227 -25.08 6.96 9.22
N ALA A 228 -24.65 6.00 8.41
CA ALA A 228 -23.25 5.70 8.23
C ALA A 228 -22.57 6.85 7.47
N THR A 229 -21.44 7.33 7.97
CA THR A 229 -20.63 8.36 7.31
C THR A 229 -19.55 7.71 6.43
N HIS A 230 -19.10 6.50 6.80
CA HIS A 230 -18.02 5.76 6.14
C HIS A 230 -18.38 4.27 6.01
N ASP A 231 -19.65 4.01 5.64
CA ASP A 231 -20.25 2.68 5.58
C ASP A 231 -20.13 1.87 6.88
N GLU A 232 -20.10 2.47 8.06
CA GLU A 232 -20.00 1.70 9.30
C GLU A 232 -21.16 0.71 9.44
N PHE A 233 -20.92 -0.43 10.12
CA PHE A 233 -21.88 -1.52 10.22
C PHE A 233 -23.02 -1.21 11.21
N ARG A 234 -23.91 -0.32 10.79
CA ARG A 234 -25.08 0.17 11.52
C ARG A 234 -26.19 0.59 10.56
N GLY A 235 -27.36 0.94 11.10
CA GLY A 235 -28.49 1.43 10.33
C GLY A 235 -28.87 0.49 9.18
N SER A 236 -28.97 1.04 7.96
CA SER A 236 -29.36 0.29 6.76
C SER A 236 -28.40 -0.86 6.43
N ARG A 237 -27.08 -0.66 6.55
CA ARG A 237 -26.08 -1.70 6.26
C ARG A 237 -26.26 -2.91 7.18
N LEU A 238 -26.38 -2.66 8.49
CA LEU A 238 -26.64 -3.71 9.48
C LEU A 238 -28.00 -4.38 9.27
N LYS A 239 -29.05 -3.59 9.01
CA LYS A 239 -30.40 -4.12 8.74
C LYS A 239 -30.42 -5.07 7.54
N THR A 240 -29.74 -4.71 6.46
CA THR A 240 -29.60 -5.57 5.29
C THR A 240 -28.86 -6.85 5.66
N ALA A 241 -27.68 -6.75 6.31
CA ALA A 241 -26.91 -7.93 6.71
C ALA A 241 -27.69 -8.89 7.62
N LEU A 242 -28.41 -8.37 8.62
CA LEU A 242 -29.27 -9.16 9.51
C LEU A 242 -30.34 -9.95 8.75
N LEU A 243 -30.87 -9.40 7.65
CA LEU A 243 -31.98 -10.00 6.89
C LEU A 243 -31.50 -10.93 5.78
N THR A 244 -30.40 -10.59 5.10
CA THR A 244 -29.96 -11.23 3.86
C THR A 244 -28.78 -12.18 4.02
N THR A 245 -27.99 -12.03 5.08
CA THR A 245 -26.85 -12.92 5.33
C THR A 245 -27.32 -14.15 6.09
N ASP A 246 -26.83 -15.31 5.68
CA ASP A 246 -26.95 -16.54 6.47
C ASP A 246 -25.80 -16.59 7.48
N TYR A 247 -26.10 -16.43 8.76
CA TYR A 247 -25.12 -16.41 9.85
C TYR A 247 -25.56 -17.30 11.01
N PRO A 248 -24.68 -18.19 11.51
CA PRO A 248 -25.00 -19.07 12.64
C PRO A 248 -25.03 -18.34 13.99
N ASN A 249 -24.32 -17.22 14.13
CA ASN A 249 -24.28 -16.38 15.34
C ASN A 249 -23.80 -14.95 15.00
N LEU A 250 -23.79 -14.06 16.00
CA LEU A 250 -23.41 -12.66 15.79
C LEU A 250 -21.93 -12.48 15.44
N ARG A 251 -21.03 -13.38 15.88
CA ARG A 251 -19.62 -13.37 15.47
C ARG A 251 -19.50 -13.51 13.95
N ALA A 252 -20.18 -14.50 13.38
CA ALA A 252 -20.17 -14.72 11.95
C ALA A 252 -20.77 -13.52 11.18
N LEU A 253 -21.85 -12.92 11.70
CA LEU A 253 -22.42 -11.69 11.15
C LEU A 253 -21.43 -10.52 11.20
N CYS A 254 -20.72 -10.33 12.32
CA CYS A 254 -19.74 -9.25 12.49
C CYS A 254 -18.52 -9.43 11.59
N LEU A 255 -18.21 -10.66 11.15
CA LEU A 255 -17.11 -10.92 10.21
C LEU A 255 -17.49 -10.68 8.74
N VAL A 256 -18.76 -10.35 8.45
CA VAL A 256 -19.20 -10.06 7.08
C VAL A 256 -18.45 -8.87 6.52
N GLY A 257 -17.68 -9.12 5.46
CA GLY A 257 -16.89 -8.10 4.77
C GLY A 257 -15.51 -7.84 5.38
N TYR A 258 -15.08 -8.62 6.37
CA TYR A 258 -13.72 -8.56 6.91
C TYR A 258 -12.68 -8.75 5.79
N MET A 259 -11.68 -7.87 5.73
CA MET A 259 -10.62 -7.91 4.70
C MET A 259 -11.13 -7.81 3.25
N THR A 260 -12.35 -7.34 3.03
CA THR A 260 -12.91 -7.09 1.69
C THR A 260 -12.98 -5.59 1.40
N LYS A 261 -13.49 -5.21 0.22
CA LYS A 261 -13.78 -3.81 -0.11
C LYS A 261 -14.76 -3.13 0.84
N GLU A 262 -15.52 -3.89 1.65
CA GLU A 262 -16.48 -3.37 2.63
C GLU A 262 -15.88 -3.12 4.02
N ASP A 263 -14.60 -3.42 4.21
CA ASP A 263 -13.87 -3.18 5.45
C ASP A 263 -13.55 -1.68 5.58
N THR A 264 -14.20 -1.01 6.54
CA THR A 264 -14.07 0.42 6.77
C THR A 264 -12.64 0.84 7.12
N LEU A 265 -11.88 0.01 7.85
CA LEU A 265 -10.49 0.32 8.18
C LEU A 265 -9.62 0.29 6.90
N LEU A 266 -9.80 -0.72 6.05
CA LEU A 266 -9.11 -0.77 4.76
C LEU A 266 -9.45 0.42 3.87
N LYS A 267 -10.73 0.84 3.81
CA LYS A 267 -11.16 2.05 3.09
C LYS A 267 -10.42 3.30 3.61
N TYR A 268 -10.33 3.47 4.92
CA TYR A 268 -9.61 4.60 5.53
C TYR A 268 -8.13 4.64 5.18
N LEU A 269 -7.46 3.48 5.22
CA LEU A 269 -6.04 3.38 4.89
C LEU A 269 -5.78 3.59 3.41
N ALA A 270 -6.67 3.07 2.55
CA ALA A 270 -6.59 3.20 1.10
C ALA A 270 -6.83 4.65 0.62
N ARG A 271 -7.63 5.44 1.34
CA ARG A 271 -8.10 6.76 0.87
C ARG A 271 -6.97 7.76 0.58
N PRO A 272 -5.96 7.97 1.45
CA PRO A 272 -4.84 8.86 1.13
C PRO A 272 -4.06 8.43 -0.11
N HIS A 273 -3.92 7.12 -0.33
CA HIS A 273 -3.21 6.55 -1.49
C HIS A 273 -3.99 6.76 -2.80
N LEU A 274 -5.32 6.63 -2.74
CA LEU A 274 -6.18 7.00 -3.87
C LEU A 274 -6.05 8.50 -4.20
N LEU A 275 -6.11 9.37 -3.20
CA LEU A 275 -5.96 10.82 -3.40
C LEU A 275 -4.60 11.15 -4.00
N GLN A 276 -3.52 10.54 -3.49
CA GLN A 276 -2.18 10.69 -4.03
C GLN A 276 -2.07 10.22 -5.49
N LEU A 277 -2.73 9.12 -5.85
CA LEU A 277 -2.76 8.67 -7.24
C LEU A 277 -3.49 9.68 -8.13
N VAL A 278 -4.65 10.18 -7.70
CA VAL A 278 -5.40 11.22 -8.41
C VAL A 278 -4.57 12.50 -8.56
N ASP A 279 -3.81 12.90 -7.54
CA ASP A 279 -2.91 14.05 -7.63
C ASP A 279 -1.80 13.85 -8.69
N TYR A 280 -1.32 12.62 -8.86
CA TYR A 280 -0.30 12.30 -9.85
C TYR A 280 -0.84 12.20 -11.27
N ILE A 281 -2.01 11.61 -11.48
CA ILE A 281 -2.44 11.17 -12.82
C ILE A 281 -3.85 11.64 -13.22
N GLY A 282 -4.57 12.33 -12.32
CA GLY A 282 -5.93 12.82 -12.55
C GLY A 282 -6.87 11.71 -13.04
N ASP A 283 -7.64 12.03 -14.08
CA ASP A 283 -8.61 11.12 -14.70
C ASP A 283 -7.97 9.88 -15.34
N ALA A 284 -6.65 9.86 -15.54
CA ALA A 284 -5.96 8.68 -16.05
C ALA A 284 -6.07 7.46 -15.12
N ILE A 285 -6.53 7.64 -13.87
CA ILE A 285 -6.87 6.54 -12.95
C ILE A 285 -7.91 5.58 -13.53
N HIS A 286 -8.77 6.04 -14.45
CA HIS A 286 -9.77 5.21 -15.11
C HIS A 286 -9.24 4.41 -16.31
N ARG A 287 -7.97 4.62 -16.72
CA ARG A 287 -7.38 3.90 -17.86
C ARG A 287 -7.28 2.39 -17.58
N PRO A 288 -7.48 1.52 -18.59
CA PRO A 288 -7.48 0.07 -18.41
C PRO A 288 -6.17 -0.50 -17.82
N GLU A 289 -5.02 0.04 -18.18
CA GLU A 289 -3.70 -0.36 -17.67
C GLU A 289 -3.53 -0.05 -16.18
N VAL A 290 -3.96 1.13 -15.72
CA VAL A 290 -3.95 1.50 -14.29
C VAL A 290 -4.86 0.57 -13.50
N ARG A 291 -6.10 0.36 -13.97
CA ARG A 291 -7.05 -0.53 -13.30
C ARG A 291 -6.58 -1.98 -13.28
N ARG A 292 -5.90 -2.46 -14.32
CA ARG A 292 -5.26 -3.80 -14.34
C ARG A 292 -4.17 -3.93 -13.28
N LEU A 293 -3.32 -2.92 -13.12
CA LEU A 293 -2.26 -2.92 -12.10
C LEU A 293 -2.85 -2.92 -10.68
N LEU A 294 -3.85 -2.07 -10.44
CA LEU A 294 -4.55 -2.02 -9.14
C LEU A 294 -5.29 -3.33 -8.83
N ALA A 295 -5.89 -3.98 -9.83
CA ALA A 295 -6.60 -5.24 -9.66
C ALA A 295 -5.66 -6.43 -9.38
N ARG A 296 -4.38 -6.32 -9.78
CA ARG A 296 -3.34 -7.32 -9.47
C ARG A 296 -2.67 -7.11 -8.12
N PHE A 297 -3.01 -6.03 -7.40
CA PHE A 297 -2.48 -5.74 -6.08
C PHE A 297 -3.48 -6.20 -5.01
N PRO A 298 -3.25 -7.36 -4.35
CA PRO A 298 -4.17 -7.90 -3.37
C PRO A 298 -4.09 -7.14 -2.05
N VAL A 299 -5.25 -6.94 -1.42
CA VAL A 299 -5.40 -6.41 -0.07
C VAL A 299 -6.40 -7.30 0.66
N GLY A 300 -5.90 -8.25 1.45
CA GLY A 300 -6.78 -9.26 2.08
C GLY A 300 -7.52 -10.10 1.05
N GLU A 301 -8.85 -10.09 1.11
CA GLU A 301 -9.76 -10.79 0.19
C GLU A 301 -10.24 -9.89 -0.96
N THR A 302 -9.69 -8.68 -1.09
CA THR A 302 -10.01 -7.71 -2.15
C THR A 302 -8.73 -7.23 -2.86
N THR A 303 -8.85 -6.18 -3.66
CA THR A 303 -7.76 -5.57 -4.42
C THR A 303 -7.73 -4.06 -4.20
N ALA A 304 -6.59 -3.42 -4.49
CA ALA A 304 -6.54 -1.95 -4.47
C ALA A 304 -7.56 -1.33 -5.46
N CYS A 305 -7.86 -2.00 -6.58
CA CYS A 305 -8.84 -1.53 -7.55
C CYS A 305 -10.24 -1.41 -6.93
N GLU A 306 -10.68 -2.46 -6.25
CA GLU A 306 -11.99 -2.48 -5.59
C GLU A 306 -12.05 -1.54 -4.38
N LEU A 307 -10.97 -1.46 -3.58
CA LEU A 307 -10.90 -0.51 -2.46
C LEU A 307 -10.93 0.95 -2.91
N PHE A 308 -10.42 1.24 -4.11
CA PHE A 308 -10.48 2.57 -4.72
C PHE A 308 -11.83 2.84 -5.39
N ASN A 309 -12.81 1.94 -5.25
CA ASN A 309 -14.12 1.99 -5.91
C ASN A 309 -14.03 2.10 -7.43
N LEU A 310 -13.04 1.43 -8.03
CA LEU A 310 -12.87 1.34 -9.48
C LEU A 310 -13.38 -0.01 -9.97
N THR A 311 -14.06 -0.01 -11.12
CA THR A 311 -14.45 -1.26 -11.79
C THR A 311 -13.20 -1.93 -12.35
N PRO A 312 -12.91 -3.20 -12.02
CA PRO A 312 -11.87 -3.94 -12.71
C PRO A 312 -12.10 -3.89 -14.23
N PRO A 313 -11.05 -3.85 -15.04
CA PRO A 313 -11.22 -4.01 -16.48
C PRO A 313 -11.81 -5.40 -16.77
N ASP A 314 -12.67 -5.51 -17.79
CA ASP A 314 -13.25 -6.78 -18.21
C ASP A 314 -12.13 -7.81 -18.39
N ASN A 315 -12.17 -8.90 -17.60
CA ASN A 315 -11.09 -9.87 -17.55
C ASN A 315 -11.09 -10.75 -18.81
N ASP A 316 -9.92 -10.90 -19.42
CA ASP A 316 -9.47 -12.24 -19.80
C ASP A 316 -9.40 -13.07 -18.52
N ALA A 317 -10.42 -13.90 -18.30
CA ALA A 317 -10.74 -14.63 -17.08
C ALA A 317 -9.71 -15.71 -16.64
N SER A 318 -8.45 -15.63 -17.06
CA SER A 318 -7.45 -16.69 -16.85
C SER A 318 -6.25 -16.34 -15.96
N ALA A 319 -6.05 -15.06 -15.58
CA ALA A 319 -4.84 -14.64 -14.86
C ALA A 319 -5.03 -14.31 -13.37
N ALA A 320 -6.23 -14.48 -12.82
CA ALA A 320 -6.45 -14.34 -11.39
C ALA A 320 -5.94 -15.60 -10.67
N ARG A 321 -4.98 -15.42 -9.75
CA ARG A 321 -4.34 -16.41 -8.85
C ARG A 321 -2.98 -16.97 -9.29
N GLN A 322 -2.06 -16.11 -9.74
CA GLN A 322 -0.64 -16.35 -9.47
C GLN A 322 -0.08 -15.22 -8.60
N PRO A 323 0.41 -15.51 -7.38
CA PRO A 323 1.19 -14.54 -6.65
C PRO A 323 2.44 -14.21 -7.48
N LEU A 324 2.82 -12.94 -7.52
CA LEU A 324 4.14 -12.48 -7.95
C LEU A 324 5.19 -13.08 -6.99
N GLY A 325 5.52 -14.36 -7.18
CA GLY A 325 6.29 -15.12 -6.20
C GLY A 325 6.21 -16.64 -6.36
N ALA A 326 6.37 -17.17 -7.56
CA ALA A 326 6.84 -18.55 -7.78
C ALA A 326 7.19 -18.77 -9.25
N GLN A 327 8.40 -18.35 -9.68
CA GLN A 327 9.32 -19.13 -10.54
C GLN A 327 10.75 -18.70 -10.22
#